data_AF-A0A8X6FSQ7-F1
#
_entry.id   AF-A0A8X6FSQ7-F1
#
_cell.length_a   1.000
_cell.length_b   1.000
_cell.length_c   1.000
_cell.angle_alpha   90.00
_cell.angle_beta   90.00
_cell.angle_gamma   90.00
#
_symmetry.space_group_name_H-M   'P 1'
#
loop_
_entity.id
_entity.type
_entity.pdbx_description
1 polymer ?
#
loop_
_entity_poly.entity_id
_entity_poly.type
_entity_poly.pdbx_seq_one_letter_code
_entity_poly.pdbx_strand_id
1 'polypeptide(L)'
;MTTVFTLADKVSEFKAKLELWERRMNRCIFDMLQTLAGILGDTEPEHSFSQLVHDHLSLILKEFEGYFPNTKDPRTGKEYIGDPFVNNSGESSMCARSTAGGFKTTSGDEFSL
;
A
#
# COMPACT_ATOMS: atom_id res chain seq x y z
N MET A 1 -30.65 -8.92 -11.25
CA MET A 1 -29.84 -9.75 -10.34
C MET A 1 -28.85 -8.84 -9.64
N THR A 2 -29.14 -8.48 -8.39
CA THR A 2 -28.37 -7.48 -7.63
C THR A 2 -27.25 -8.17 -6.87
N THR A 3 -26.01 -8.07 -7.36
CA THR A 3 -24.83 -8.47 -6.59
C THR A 3 -24.54 -7.40 -5.55
N VAL A 4 -25.27 -7.45 -4.43
CA VAL A 4 -25.02 -6.59 -3.27
C VAL A 4 -23.86 -7.20 -2.48
N PHE A 5 -22.68 -7.24 -3.08
CA PHE A 5 -21.45 -7.48 -2.32
C PHE A 5 -21.22 -6.25 -1.45
N THR A 6 -21.22 -6.46 -0.15
CA THR A 6 -20.89 -5.39 0.79
C THR A 6 -19.41 -5.06 0.66
N LEU A 7 -19.01 -3.86 1.10
CA LEU A 7 -17.59 -3.49 1.12
C LEU A 7 -16.77 -4.50 1.92
N ALA A 8 -17.35 -5.08 2.99
CA ALA A 8 -16.77 -6.16 3.77
C ALA A 8 -16.38 -7.36 2.91
N ASP A 9 -17.30 -7.80 2.04
CA ASP A 9 -17.09 -8.96 1.18
C ASP A 9 -15.98 -8.68 0.15
N LYS A 10 -15.92 -7.46 -0.38
CA LYS A 10 -14.85 -7.04 -1.29
C LYS A 10 -13.49 -6.98 -0.60
N VAL A 11 -13.43 -6.45 0.62
CA VAL A 11 -12.20 -6.35 1.42
C VAL A 11 -11.70 -7.74 1.80
N SER A 12 -12.60 -8.65 2.19
CA SER A 12 -12.23 -10.02 2.55
C SER A 12 -11.75 -10.83 1.33
N GLU A 13 -12.42 -10.70 0.18
CA GLU A 13 -11.98 -11.31 -1.08
C GLU A 13 -10.62 -10.76 -1.53
N PHE A 14 -10.40 -9.45 -1.40
CA PHE A 14 -9.12 -8.85 -1.74
C PHE A 14 -7.99 -9.31 -0.82
N LYS A 15 -8.26 -9.43 0.49
CA LYS A 15 -7.29 -10.01 1.44
C LYS A 15 -6.95 -11.45 1.09
N ALA A 16 -7.96 -12.29 0.84
CA ALA A 16 -7.76 -13.68 0.45
C ALA A 16 -6.95 -13.81 -0.85
N LYS A 17 -7.14 -12.86 -1.78
CA LYS A 17 -6.38 -12.77 -3.03
C LYS A 17 -4.90 -12.42 -2.77
N LEU A 18 -4.60 -11.47 -1.88
CA LEU A 18 -3.22 -11.13 -1.51
C LEU A 18 -2.51 -12.31 -0.84
N GLU A 19 -3.16 -13.00 0.10
CA GLU A 19 -2.59 -14.20 0.73
C GLU A 19 -2.34 -15.33 -0.28
N LEU A 20 -3.22 -15.48 -1.27
CA LEU A 20 -3.01 -16.45 -2.35
C LEU A 20 -1.78 -16.08 -3.18
N TRP A 21 -1.56 -14.81 -3.46
CA TRP A 21 -0.39 -14.32 -4.19
C TRP A 21 0.90 -14.60 -3.40
N GLU A 22 0.91 -14.35 -2.10
CA GLU A 22 2.06 -14.61 -1.22
C GLU A 22 2.45 -16.09 -1.23
N ARG A 23 1.45 -16.98 -1.09
CA ARG A 23 1.67 -18.44 -1.16
C ARG A 23 2.22 -18.90 -2.51
N ARG A 24 1.82 -18.26 -3.62
CA ARG A 24 2.33 -18.57 -4.96
C ARG A 24 3.75 -18.06 -5.17
N MET A 25 4.06 -16.86 -4.67
CA MET A 25 5.39 -16.27 -4.75
C MET A 25 6.44 -17.04 -3.94
N ASN A 26 6.06 -17.65 -2.82
CA ASN A 26 6.93 -18.60 -2.10
C ASN A 26 7.35 -19.82 -2.93
N ARG A 27 6.70 -20.07 -4.06
CA ARG A 27 7.05 -21.11 -5.03
C ARG A 27 7.61 -20.54 -6.33
N CYS A 28 7.99 -19.26 -6.34
CA CYS A 28 8.44 -18.51 -7.52
C CYS A 28 7.42 -18.47 -8.67
N ILE A 29 6.13 -18.56 -8.37
CA ILE A 29 5.06 -18.53 -9.38
C ILE A 29 4.54 -17.09 -9.50
N PHE A 30 4.78 -16.45 -10.65
CA PHE A 30 4.39 -15.07 -10.94
C PHE A 30 3.17 -14.94 -11.87
N ASP A 31 2.47 -16.04 -12.14
CA ASP A 31 1.32 -16.12 -13.06
C ASP A 31 0.17 -15.13 -12.75
N MET A 32 0.05 -14.75 -11.47
CA MET A 32 -0.93 -13.77 -11.00
C MET A 32 -0.66 -12.35 -11.49
N LEU A 33 0.61 -12.04 -11.76
CA LEU A 33 1.05 -10.74 -12.27
C LEU A 33 1.33 -10.87 -13.76
N GLN A 34 0.27 -11.06 -14.56
CA GLN A 34 0.38 -11.34 -16.00
C GLN A 34 1.30 -10.38 -16.76
N THR A 35 1.27 -9.08 -16.43
CA THR A 35 2.18 -8.09 -17.02
C THR A 35 3.64 -8.35 -16.65
N LEU A 36 3.91 -8.67 -15.37
CA LEU A 36 5.26 -8.96 -14.90
C LEU A 36 5.76 -10.29 -15.47
N ALA A 37 4.91 -11.32 -15.50
CA ALA A 37 5.19 -12.58 -16.17
C ALA A 37 5.45 -12.38 -17.68
N GLY A 38 4.68 -11.52 -18.35
CA GLY A 38 4.89 -11.19 -19.75
C GLY A 38 6.18 -10.42 -20.03
N ILE A 39 6.61 -9.55 -19.10
CA ILE A 39 7.90 -8.83 -19.19
C ILE A 39 9.07 -9.78 -18.95
N LEU A 40 8.92 -10.70 -18.00
CA LEU A 40 9.95 -11.68 -17.64
C LEU A 40 10.09 -12.78 -18.71
N GLY A 41 9.00 -13.06 -19.43
CA GLY A 41 8.96 -14.10 -20.46
C GLY A 41 9.18 -15.50 -19.87
N ASP A 42 9.85 -16.37 -20.63
CA ASP A 42 10.22 -17.72 -20.19
C ASP A 42 11.52 -17.75 -19.36
N THR A 43 12.05 -16.59 -18.97
CA THR A 43 13.31 -16.50 -18.24
C THR A 43 13.04 -16.67 -16.75
N GLU A 44 13.74 -17.58 -16.09
CA GLU A 44 13.69 -17.69 -14.64
C GLU A 44 14.14 -16.36 -14.00
N PRO A 45 13.33 -15.75 -13.12
CA PRO A 45 13.70 -14.50 -12.48
C PRO A 45 14.89 -14.73 -11.56
N GLU A 46 15.78 -13.74 -11.50
CA GLU A 46 16.85 -13.76 -10.51
C GLU A 46 16.27 -13.87 -9.09
N HIS A 47 16.97 -14.61 -8.22
CA HIS A 47 16.57 -14.77 -6.82
C HIS A 47 16.40 -13.42 -6.10
N SER A 48 17.25 -12.44 -6.43
CA SER A 48 17.19 -11.05 -5.94
C SER A 48 15.86 -10.38 -6.28
N PHE A 49 15.37 -10.57 -7.51
CA PHE A 49 14.11 -10.01 -7.97
C PHE A 49 12.90 -10.70 -7.33
N SER A 50 12.94 -12.03 -7.23
CA SER A 50 11.89 -12.80 -6.54
C SER A 50 11.74 -12.37 -5.09
N GLN A 51 12.85 -12.15 -4.38
CA GLN A 51 12.85 -11.63 -3.03
C GLN A 51 12.28 -10.21 -2.95
N LEU A 52 12.68 -9.32 -3.87
CA LEU A 52 12.16 -7.95 -3.92
C LEU A 52 10.63 -7.93 -4.08
N VAL A 53 10.10 -8.77 -4.98
CA VAL A 53 8.65 -8.83 -5.23
C VAL A 53 7.93 -9.42 -4.02
N HIS A 54 8.50 -10.43 -3.37
CA HIS A 54 7.98 -10.98 -2.13
C HIS A 54 7.91 -9.92 -1.02
N ASP A 55 9.02 -9.21 -0.77
CA ASP A 55 9.09 -8.17 0.26
C ASP A 55 8.08 -7.05 0.00
N HIS A 56 7.91 -6.67 -1.28
CA HIS A 56 6.92 -5.67 -1.66
C HIS A 56 5.48 -6.16 -1.39
N LEU A 57 5.18 -7.42 -1.69
CA LEU A 57 3.86 -8.00 -1.42
C LEU A 57 3.56 -8.05 0.08
N SER A 58 4.54 -8.46 0.90
CA SER A 58 4.41 -8.45 2.36
C SER A 58 4.16 -7.04 2.90
N LEU A 59 4.79 -6.02 2.32
CA LEU A 59 4.54 -4.62 2.68
C LEU A 59 3.10 -4.20 2.33
N ILE A 60 2.60 -4.57 1.15
CA ILE A 60 1.20 -4.30 0.75
C ILE A 60 0.24 -4.97 1.74
N LEU A 61 0.51 -6.20 2.17
CA LEU A 61 -0.34 -6.91 3.12
C LEU A 61 -0.35 -6.22 4.49
N LYS A 62 0.82 -5.78 4.99
CA LYS A 62 0.93 -5.00 6.23
C LYS A 62 0.17 -3.67 6.16
N GLU A 63 0.34 -2.92 5.08
CA GLU A 63 -0.41 -1.67 4.86
C GLU A 63 -1.91 -1.92 4.77
N PHE A 64 -2.32 -2.99 4.08
CA PHE A 64 -3.72 -3.35 3.94
C PHE A 64 -4.38 -3.64 5.29
N GLU A 65 -3.68 -4.29 6.23
CA GLU A 65 -4.16 -4.48 7.61
C GLU A 65 -4.22 -3.18 8.42
N GLY A 66 -3.34 -2.22 8.14
CA GLY A 66 -3.39 -0.88 8.74
C GLY A 66 -4.63 -0.08 8.28
N TYR A 67 -4.96 -0.17 7.00
CA TYR A 67 -6.16 0.47 6.44
C TYR A 67 -7.45 -0.25 6.79
N PHE A 68 -7.45 -1.59 6.76
CA PHE A 68 -8.63 -2.42 7.02
C PHE A 68 -8.36 -3.34 8.21
N PRO A 69 -8.45 -2.80 9.45
CA PRO A 69 -8.16 -3.57 10.64
C PRO A 69 -9.13 -4.74 10.79
N ASN A 70 -8.58 -5.95 11.00
CA ASN A 70 -9.38 -7.17 11.18
C ASN A 70 -10.20 -7.20 12.48
N THR A 71 -9.95 -6.25 13.40
CA THR A 71 -10.55 -6.18 14.73
C THR A 71 -11.85 -5.38 14.76
N LYS A 72 -12.15 -4.62 13.69
CA LYS A 72 -13.40 -3.84 13.57
C LYS A 72 -14.29 -4.49 12.53
N ASP A 73 -15.46 -4.99 12.95
CA ASP A 73 -16.40 -5.60 12.01
C ASP A 73 -16.95 -4.53 11.05
N PRO A 74 -16.80 -4.70 9.72
CA PRO A 74 -17.32 -3.85 8.65
C PRO A 74 -18.85 -3.62 8.64
N ARG A 75 -19.58 -4.15 9.62
CA ARG A 75 -21.02 -3.97 9.83
C ARG A 75 -21.36 -3.15 11.09
N THR A 76 -20.38 -2.83 11.94
CA THR A 76 -20.61 -2.22 13.27
C THR A 76 -20.34 -0.70 13.42
N GLY A 77 -19.85 0.01 12.39
CA GLY A 77 -19.73 1.49 12.43
C GLY A 77 -18.82 2.07 11.32
N LYS A 78 -18.91 3.35 10.93
CA LYS A 78 -18.23 3.92 9.73
C LYS A 78 -16.67 3.95 9.75
N GLU A 79 -16.01 3.23 10.66
CA GLU A 79 -14.57 3.32 10.97
C GLU A 79 -13.73 2.23 10.27
N TYR A 80 -14.10 1.87 9.03
CA TYR A 80 -13.52 0.72 8.30
C TYR A 80 -12.22 1.02 7.57
N ILE A 81 -11.87 2.31 7.47
CA ILE A 81 -10.67 2.79 6.80
C ILE A 81 -9.85 3.52 7.86
N GLY A 82 -8.67 2.99 8.19
CA GLY A 82 -7.66 3.71 8.95
C GLY A 82 -7.28 4.99 8.21
N ASP A 83 -7.16 6.09 8.93
CA ASP A 83 -6.87 7.39 8.31
C ASP A 83 -5.47 7.39 7.66
N PRO A 84 -5.37 7.50 6.32
CA PRO A 84 -4.08 7.53 5.60
C PRO A 84 -3.20 8.73 5.96
N PHE A 85 -3.76 9.77 6.57
CA PHE A 85 -3.04 10.98 6.95
C PHE A 85 -2.61 10.98 8.43
N VAL A 86 -3.00 9.96 9.20
CA VAL A 86 -2.46 9.76 10.55
C VAL A 86 -1.06 9.17 10.41
N ASN A 87 -0.06 10.05 10.51
CA ASN A 87 1.34 9.67 10.54
C ASN A 87 1.63 8.86 11.81
N ASN A 88 1.54 7.54 11.72
CA ASN A 88 2.20 6.64 12.66
C ASN A 88 3.70 6.74 12.35
N SER A 89 4.39 7.66 13.01
CA SER A 89 5.76 8.10 12.71
C SER A 89 6.85 7.03 12.97
N GLY A 90 6.72 5.84 12.39
CA GLY A 90 7.66 4.73 12.57
C GLY A 90 8.36 4.33 11.28
N GLU A 91 7.65 4.09 10.19
CA GLU A 91 8.23 3.36 9.06
C GLU A 91 7.74 3.89 7.71
N SER A 92 8.69 4.39 6.92
CA SER A 92 8.60 4.63 5.48
C SER A 92 7.64 5.71 4.97
N SER A 93 7.88 6.97 5.36
CA SER A 93 7.65 8.05 4.40
C SER A 93 8.84 8.08 3.42
N MET A 94 8.61 7.66 2.17
CA MET A 94 9.50 8.06 1.07
C MET A 94 9.30 9.57 0.88
N CYS A 95 9.99 10.37 1.69
CA CYS A 95 10.10 11.79 1.48
C CYS A 95 10.75 12.01 0.11
N ALA A 96 9.96 12.46 -0.87
CA ALA A 96 10.50 13.10 -2.06
C ALA A 96 11.30 14.32 -1.57
N ARG A 97 12.62 14.16 -1.47
CA ARG A 97 13.53 15.20 -1.02
C ARG A 97 13.63 16.23 -2.15
N SER A 98 12.70 17.17 -2.17
CA SER A 98 12.86 18.39 -2.96
C SER A 98 13.95 19.22 -2.31
N THR A 99 15.12 19.23 -2.93
CA THR A 99 16.23 20.09 -2.52
C THR A 99 16.04 21.50 -3.05
N ALA A 100 16.01 22.43 -2.09
CA ALA A 100 16.54 23.80 -2.15
C ALA A 100 15.77 24.87 -2.95
N GLY A 101 15.42 25.94 -2.24
CA GLY A 101 15.00 27.22 -2.80
C GLY A 101 14.43 28.16 -1.75
N GLY A 102 15.21 28.52 -0.73
CA GLY A 102 14.79 29.47 0.31
C GLY A 102 14.62 30.87 -0.28
N PHE A 103 13.41 31.41 -0.22
CA PHE A 103 13.15 32.83 -0.47
C PHE A 103 12.93 33.51 0.88
N LYS A 104 13.91 34.33 1.29
CA LYS A 104 13.91 35.12 2.52
C LYS A 104 13.21 36.45 2.23
N THR A 105 11.97 36.63 2.67
CA THR A 105 11.28 37.93 2.60
C THR A 105 11.60 38.74 3.84
N THR A 106 12.48 39.72 3.69
CA THR A 106 12.59 40.85 4.63
C THR A 106 11.49 41.85 4.31
N SER A 107 10.50 41.99 5.19
CA SER A 107 9.58 43.13 5.16
C SER A 107 9.73 43.86 6.48
N GLY A 108 10.47 44.96 6.46
CA GLY A 108 10.27 46.05 7.39
C GLY A 108 9.06 46.86 6.90
N ASP A 109 8.23 47.29 7.84
CA ASP A 109 7.77 48.66 8.03
C ASP A 109 6.50 48.68 8.88
N GLU A 110 6.73 49.05 10.14
CA GLU A 110 5.99 50.02 10.95
C GLU A 110 4.57 50.40 10.49
N PHE A 111 3.57 50.17 11.36
CA PHE A 111 2.56 51.16 11.75
C PHE A 111 1.91 50.72 13.06
N SER A 112 2.33 51.35 14.16
CA SER A 112 1.55 51.50 15.39
C SER A 112 0.76 52.82 15.28
N LEU A 113 -0.44 52.84 15.88
CA LEU A 113 -1.43 53.93 15.97
C LEU A 113 -0.91 55.37 15.83
#